data_AF-A0A7S3WI61-F1
#
_entry.id   AF-A0A7S3WI61-F1
#
_cell.length_a   1.000
_cell.length_b   1.000
_cell.length_c   1.000
_cell.angle_alpha   90.00
_cell.angle_beta   90.00
_cell.angle_gamma   90.00
#
_symmetry.space_group_name_H-M   'P 1'
#
loop_
_entity.id
_entity.type
_entity.pdbx_description
1 polymer ?
#
loop_
_entity_poly.entity_id
_entity_poly.type
_entity_poly.pdbx_seq_one_letter_code
_entity_poly.pdbx_strand_id
1 'polypeptide(L)'
;AAGGRLEVLQWARQQGCPWDAETCSTAARGGHLSVLAWARQQGCPWDADTCAEAAAGGRLEVLKWVLEQRCPWDERTCSAAARGGHLSVLQFARQQGCRWDSRTCSAAAAGGRLEVLQWARQQGCPWDADTCSEAAAAGRLEVLQWARQHGAPWNALVCMMAAGGGHLSVLRWARDNGCHWTELTCTAAAAGGHLQTLKWLRENGCPWDRRVPFLDEQASTILSFPTLPRLRVG
;
A
#
# COMPACT_ATOMS: atom_id res chain seq x y z
N ALA A 1 -1.66 -24.53 -15.03
CA ALA A 1 -1.94 -23.24 -15.71
C ALA A 1 -0.79 -22.23 -15.56
N ALA A 2 -0.39 -21.86 -14.34
CA ALA A 2 0.64 -20.85 -14.06
C ALA A 2 1.96 -20.98 -14.87
N GLY A 3 2.44 -22.21 -15.10
CA GLY A 3 3.67 -22.46 -15.85
C GLY A 3 3.53 -22.52 -17.37
N GLY A 4 2.35 -22.25 -17.94
CA GLY A 4 2.15 -22.21 -19.39
C GLY A 4 2.18 -23.56 -20.12
N ARG A 5 2.32 -24.67 -19.39
CA ARG A 5 2.42 -26.02 -19.96
C ARG A 5 1.04 -26.56 -20.35
N LEU A 6 0.61 -26.27 -21.58
CA LEU A 6 -0.70 -26.68 -22.09
C LEU A 6 -0.88 -28.20 -22.09
N GLU A 7 0.11 -28.96 -22.57
CA GLU A 7 0.03 -30.43 -22.65
C GLU A 7 -0.17 -31.08 -21.27
N VAL A 8 0.54 -30.59 -20.26
CA VAL A 8 0.40 -31.06 -18.88
C VAL A 8 -0.99 -30.76 -18.34
N LEU A 9 -1.54 -29.58 -18.66
CA LEU A 9 -2.89 -29.21 -18.23
C LEU A 9 -3.96 -30.06 -18.94
N GLN A 10 -3.79 -30.32 -20.24
CA GLN A 10 -4.66 -31.20 -21.03
C GLN A 10 -4.68 -32.61 -20.45
N TRP A 11 -3.51 -33.17 -20.18
CA TRP A 11 -3.40 -34.49 -19.57
C TRP A 11 -4.05 -34.52 -18.19
N ALA A 12 -3.78 -33.54 -17.31
CA ALA A 12 -4.38 -33.47 -15.98
C ALA A 12 -5.91 -33.42 -16.05
N ARG A 13 -6.47 -32.67 -17.02
CA ARG A 13 -7.92 -32.59 -17.21
C ARG A 13 -8.53 -33.91 -17.67
N GLN A 14 -7.85 -34.66 -18.53
CA GLN A 14 -8.27 -36.01 -18.96
C GLN A 14 -8.30 -36.98 -17.78
N GLN A 15 -7.40 -36.83 -16.81
CA GLN A 15 -7.40 -37.63 -15.56
C GLN A 15 -8.47 -37.20 -14.56
N GLY A 16 -9.37 -36.27 -14.91
CA GLY A 16 -10.45 -35.81 -14.03
C GLY A 16 -10.01 -34.76 -13.00
N CYS A 17 -8.84 -34.14 -13.15
CA CYS A 17 -8.41 -33.05 -12.28
C CYS A 17 -9.43 -31.90 -12.34
N PRO A 18 -9.97 -31.43 -11.20
CA PRO A 18 -10.88 -30.29 -11.18
C PRO A 18 -10.15 -29.00 -11.52
N TRP A 19 -10.91 -28.01 -11.97
CA TRP A 19 -10.46 -26.64 -12.19
C TRP A 19 -11.50 -25.64 -11.74
N ASP A 20 -11.08 -24.39 -11.62
CA ASP A 20 -11.88 -23.25 -11.21
C ASP A 20 -11.34 -21.96 -11.86
N ALA A 21 -11.85 -20.80 -11.42
CA ALA A 21 -11.43 -19.51 -11.94
C ALA A 21 -9.94 -19.22 -11.71
N GLU A 22 -9.31 -19.83 -10.69
CA GLU A 22 -7.88 -19.67 -10.40
C GLU A 22 -7.01 -20.27 -11.52
N THR A 23 -7.50 -21.32 -12.18
CA THR A 23 -6.82 -21.90 -13.35
C THR A 23 -6.70 -20.87 -14.48
N CYS A 24 -7.76 -20.09 -14.74
CA CYS A 24 -7.75 -19.02 -15.72
C CYS A 24 -6.91 -17.82 -15.24
N SER A 25 -7.08 -17.38 -13.99
CA SER A 25 -6.39 -16.20 -13.47
C SER A 25 -4.87 -16.38 -13.43
N THR A 26 -4.38 -17.57 -13.04
CA THR A 26 -2.94 -17.86 -13.03
C THR A 26 -2.34 -17.99 -14.43
N ALA A 27 -3.10 -18.53 -15.41
CA ALA A 27 -2.69 -18.51 -16.81
C ALA A 27 -2.63 -17.06 -17.35
N ALA A 28 -3.62 -16.24 -16.97
CA ALA A 28 -3.72 -14.85 -17.39
C ALA A 28 -2.57 -14.00 -16.86
N ARG A 29 -2.21 -14.13 -15.57
CA ARG A 29 -1.02 -13.51 -14.97
C ARG A 29 0.26 -13.89 -15.70
N GLY A 30 0.39 -15.17 -16.03
CA GLY A 30 1.53 -15.75 -16.73
C GLY A 30 1.68 -15.27 -18.17
N GLY A 31 0.61 -14.74 -18.78
CA GLY A 31 0.59 -14.38 -20.20
C GLY A 31 0.32 -15.56 -21.13
N HIS A 32 -0.17 -16.68 -20.59
CA HIS A 32 -0.28 -17.96 -21.31
C HIS A 32 -1.59 -18.02 -22.10
N LEU A 33 -1.67 -17.24 -23.17
CA LEU A 33 -2.89 -17.10 -23.98
C LEU A 33 -3.40 -18.44 -24.53
N SER A 34 -2.52 -19.34 -24.98
CA SER A 34 -2.90 -20.66 -25.49
C SER A 34 -3.56 -21.54 -24.41
N VAL A 35 -3.02 -21.49 -23.18
CA VAL A 35 -3.59 -22.18 -22.02
C VAL A 35 -4.95 -21.61 -21.66
N LEU A 36 -5.07 -20.28 -21.64
CA LEU A 36 -6.30 -19.59 -21.30
C LEU A 36 -7.40 -19.83 -22.35
N ALA A 37 -7.06 -19.74 -23.63
CA ALA A 37 -7.98 -20.02 -24.73
C ALA A 37 -8.49 -21.46 -24.70
N TRP A 38 -7.59 -22.43 -24.48
CA TRP A 38 -7.98 -23.82 -24.35
C TRP A 38 -8.86 -24.06 -23.11
N ALA A 39 -8.48 -23.56 -21.94
CA ALA A 39 -9.27 -23.69 -20.71
C ALA A 39 -10.69 -23.12 -20.91
N ARG A 40 -10.80 -21.96 -21.55
CA ARG A 40 -12.09 -21.34 -21.85
C ARG A 40 -12.96 -22.19 -22.77
N GLN A 41 -12.38 -22.76 -23.83
CA GLN A 41 -13.09 -23.64 -24.77
C GLN A 41 -13.67 -24.87 -24.08
N GLN A 42 -12.97 -25.40 -23.08
CA GLN A 42 -13.41 -26.55 -22.30
C GLN A 42 -14.39 -26.20 -21.17
N GLY A 43 -14.82 -24.93 -21.08
CA GLY A 43 -15.79 -24.49 -20.08
C GLY A 43 -15.20 -24.21 -18.69
N CYS A 44 -13.88 -23.98 -18.58
CA CYS A 44 -13.30 -23.49 -17.34
C CYS A 44 -13.92 -22.12 -16.99
N PRO A 45 -14.42 -21.93 -15.75
CA PRO A 45 -14.96 -20.65 -15.34
C PRO A 45 -13.86 -19.58 -15.29
N TRP A 46 -14.29 -18.32 -15.41
CA TRP A 46 -13.48 -17.14 -15.19
C TRP A 46 -14.32 -16.04 -14.55
N ASP A 47 -13.67 -15.02 -14.03
CA ASP A 47 -14.28 -13.87 -13.38
C ASP A 47 -13.38 -12.63 -13.50
N ALA A 48 -13.72 -11.56 -12.79
CA ALA A 48 -12.96 -10.31 -12.81
C ALA A 48 -11.50 -10.49 -12.34
N ASP A 49 -11.19 -11.53 -11.59
CA ASP A 49 -9.82 -11.82 -11.14
C ASP A 49 -8.94 -12.21 -12.32
N THR A 50 -9.51 -12.81 -13.36
CA THR A 50 -8.76 -13.13 -14.60
C THR A 50 -8.24 -11.86 -15.28
N CYS A 51 -9.05 -10.80 -15.35
CA CYS A 51 -8.64 -9.50 -15.86
C CYS A 51 -7.63 -8.81 -14.93
N ALA A 52 -7.87 -8.85 -13.61
CA ALA A 52 -6.97 -8.26 -12.62
C ALA A 52 -5.59 -8.93 -12.62
N GLU A 53 -5.52 -10.25 -12.75
CA GLU A 53 -4.27 -11.00 -12.81
C GLU A 53 -3.53 -10.79 -14.14
N ALA A 54 -4.23 -10.73 -15.28
CA ALA A 54 -3.62 -10.31 -16.54
C ALA A 54 -2.99 -8.91 -16.40
N ALA A 55 -3.69 -8.01 -15.73
CA ALA A 55 -3.22 -6.65 -15.49
C ALA A 55 -2.03 -6.60 -14.51
N ALA A 56 -2.07 -7.40 -13.44
CA ALA A 56 -0.95 -7.55 -12.49
C ALA A 56 0.32 -8.10 -13.15
N GLY A 57 0.18 -8.96 -14.16
CA GLY A 57 1.28 -9.51 -14.95
C GLY A 57 1.71 -8.65 -16.14
N GLY A 58 1.05 -7.52 -16.38
CA GLY A 58 1.36 -6.63 -17.51
C GLY A 58 1.01 -7.22 -18.88
N ARG A 59 0.08 -8.16 -18.93
CA ARG A 59 -0.24 -8.97 -20.12
C ARG A 59 -1.30 -8.29 -20.97
N LEU A 60 -0.93 -7.20 -21.65
CA LEU A 60 -1.87 -6.40 -22.44
C LEU A 60 -2.63 -7.22 -23.50
N GLU A 61 -1.95 -8.09 -24.24
CA GLU A 61 -2.59 -8.91 -25.28
C GLU A 61 -3.56 -9.94 -24.69
N VAL A 62 -3.24 -10.50 -23.52
CA VAL A 62 -4.17 -11.38 -22.80
C VAL A 62 -5.37 -10.57 -22.32
N LEU A 63 -5.16 -9.37 -21.78
CA LEU A 63 -6.25 -8.50 -21.32
C LEU A 63 -7.20 -8.12 -22.46
N LYS A 64 -6.68 -7.76 -23.63
CA LYS A 64 -7.50 -7.50 -24.82
C LYS A 64 -8.35 -8.72 -25.18
N TRP A 65 -7.71 -9.89 -25.26
CA TRP A 65 -8.39 -11.13 -25.64
C TRP A 65 -9.50 -11.51 -24.65
N VAL A 66 -9.26 -11.44 -23.33
CA VAL A 66 -10.33 -11.78 -22.35
C VAL A 66 -11.53 -10.84 -22.43
N LEU A 67 -11.31 -9.57 -22.76
CA LEU A 67 -12.39 -8.59 -22.92
C LEU A 67 -13.21 -8.82 -24.18
N GLU A 68 -12.58 -9.21 -25.29
CA GLU A 68 -13.28 -9.63 -26.51
C GLU A 68 -14.22 -10.82 -26.23
N GLN A 69 -13.81 -11.71 -25.33
CA GLN A 69 -14.62 -12.84 -24.87
C GLN A 69 -15.64 -12.48 -23.78
N ARG A 70 -15.84 -11.18 -23.51
CA ARG A 70 -16.76 -10.62 -22.50
C ARG A 70 -16.49 -11.09 -21.07
N CYS A 71 -15.22 -11.31 -20.73
CA CYS A 71 -14.83 -11.49 -19.33
C CYS A 71 -15.16 -10.22 -18.52
N PRO A 72 -15.80 -10.33 -17.35
CA PRO A 72 -16.03 -9.18 -16.51
C PRO A 72 -14.71 -8.60 -16.01
N TRP A 73 -14.74 -7.31 -15.65
CA TRP A 73 -13.65 -6.60 -15.01
C TRP A 73 -14.19 -5.54 -14.05
N ASP A 74 -13.37 -5.13 -13.10
CA ASP A 74 -13.69 -4.10 -12.11
C ASP A 74 -12.46 -3.23 -11.80
N GLU A 75 -12.59 -2.32 -10.82
CA GLU A 75 -11.55 -1.39 -10.39
C GLU A 75 -10.23 -2.09 -9.97
N ARG A 76 -10.29 -3.39 -9.63
CA ARG A 76 -9.10 -4.18 -9.29
C ARG A 76 -8.17 -4.34 -10.47
N THR A 77 -8.68 -4.31 -11.70
CA THR A 77 -7.86 -4.33 -12.92
C THR A 77 -6.90 -3.13 -12.97
N CYS A 78 -7.41 -1.93 -12.66
CA CYS A 78 -6.61 -0.71 -12.64
C CYS A 78 -5.58 -0.74 -11.50
N SER A 79 -6.00 -1.09 -10.27
CA SER A 79 -5.07 -1.14 -9.13
C SER A 79 -4.01 -2.24 -9.27
N ALA A 80 -4.34 -3.37 -9.88
CA ALA A 80 -3.39 -4.44 -10.19
C ALA A 80 -2.32 -4.00 -11.21
N ALA A 81 -2.73 -3.40 -12.33
CA ALA A 81 -1.80 -2.80 -13.30
C ALA A 81 -0.92 -1.73 -12.63
N ALA A 82 -1.52 -0.90 -11.79
CA ALA A 82 -0.84 0.18 -11.08
C ALA A 82 0.24 -0.35 -10.12
N ARG A 83 -0.06 -1.39 -9.33
CA ARG A 83 0.91 -2.06 -8.45
C ARG A 83 2.07 -2.67 -9.24
N GLY A 84 1.75 -3.33 -10.35
CA GLY A 84 2.72 -3.97 -11.24
C GLY A 84 3.64 -2.96 -11.95
N GLY A 85 3.20 -1.71 -12.10
CA GLY A 85 3.93 -0.68 -12.86
C GLY A 85 3.61 -0.73 -14.36
N HIS A 86 2.51 -1.36 -14.75
CA HIS A 86 2.15 -1.61 -16.14
C HIS A 86 1.33 -0.45 -16.71
N LEU A 87 2.00 0.67 -16.99
CA LEU A 87 1.36 1.90 -17.45
C LEU A 87 0.53 1.69 -18.73
N SER A 88 1.05 0.94 -19.71
CA SER A 88 0.34 0.66 -20.97
C SER A 88 -0.97 -0.10 -20.76
N VAL A 89 -0.97 -1.05 -19.82
CA VAL A 89 -2.18 -1.80 -19.43
C VAL A 89 -3.17 -0.89 -18.73
N LEU A 90 -2.70 -0.06 -17.81
CA LEU A 90 -3.57 0.88 -17.10
C LEU A 90 -4.20 1.90 -18.07
N GLN A 91 -3.41 2.47 -18.99
CA GLN A 91 -3.88 3.36 -20.05
C GLN A 91 -4.97 2.70 -20.89
N PHE A 92 -4.73 1.47 -21.34
CA PHE A 92 -5.70 0.71 -22.11
C PHE A 92 -6.99 0.46 -21.31
N ALA A 93 -6.89 -0.03 -20.07
CA ALA A 93 -8.06 -0.28 -19.23
C ALA A 93 -8.91 0.99 -19.06
N ARG A 94 -8.26 2.15 -18.91
CA ARG A 94 -8.95 3.44 -18.79
C ARG A 94 -9.61 3.91 -20.08
N GLN A 95 -8.97 3.72 -21.23
CA GLN A 95 -9.57 4.03 -22.54
C GLN A 95 -10.82 3.20 -22.80
N GLN A 96 -10.85 1.96 -22.33
CA GLN A 96 -11.99 1.06 -22.46
C GLN A 96 -13.08 1.28 -21.40
N GLY A 97 -12.93 2.29 -20.54
CA GLY A 97 -13.94 2.66 -19.54
C GLY A 97 -13.90 1.85 -18.24
N CYS A 98 -12.85 1.07 -17.98
CA CYS A 98 -12.68 0.41 -16.68
C CYS A 98 -12.62 1.45 -15.57
N ARG A 99 -13.47 1.32 -14.54
CA ARG A 99 -13.49 2.25 -13.41
C ARG A 99 -12.18 2.20 -12.61
N TRP A 100 -11.91 3.27 -11.88
CA TRP A 100 -10.82 3.35 -10.92
C TRP A 100 -11.27 4.11 -9.67
N ASP A 101 -10.52 3.95 -8.59
CA ASP A 101 -10.69 4.64 -7.32
C ASP A 101 -9.32 4.89 -6.67
N SER A 102 -9.31 5.37 -5.41
CA SER A 102 -8.09 5.72 -4.70
C SER A 102 -7.12 4.55 -4.52
N ARG A 103 -7.62 3.31 -4.59
CA ARG A 103 -6.80 2.10 -4.54
C ARG A 103 -5.85 2.00 -5.72
N THR A 104 -6.14 2.66 -6.84
CA THR A 104 -5.20 2.70 -7.98
C THR A 104 -3.95 3.50 -7.62
N CYS A 105 -4.11 4.66 -6.98
CA CYS A 105 -3.00 5.48 -6.52
C CYS A 105 -2.23 4.80 -5.38
N SER A 106 -2.93 4.24 -4.37
CA SER A 106 -2.26 3.56 -3.26
C SER A 106 -1.53 2.28 -3.70
N ALA A 107 -2.07 1.54 -4.68
CA ALA A 107 -1.41 0.39 -5.26
C ALA A 107 -0.14 0.76 -6.05
N ALA A 108 -0.19 1.82 -6.88
CA ALA A 108 1.01 2.37 -7.52
C ALA A 108 2.05 2.78 -6.47
N ALA A 109 1.58 3.36 -5.36
CA ALA A 109 2.44 3.85 -4.31
C ALA A 109 3.15 2.71 -3.54
N ALA A 110 2.42 1.66 -3.14
CA ALA A 110 2.99 0.43 -2.59
C ALA A 110 4.00 -0.23 -3.54
N GLY A 111 3.67 -0.26 -4.84
CA GLY A 111 4.54 -0.81 -5.88
C GLY A 111 5.81 0.01 -6.16
N GLY A 112 5.92 1.22 -5.62
CA GLY A 112 7.03 2.13 -5.93
C GLY A 112 6.97 2.68 -7.36
N ARG A 113 5.78 2.72 -7.98
CA ARG A 113 5.59 3.00 -9.41
C ARG A 113 5.31 4.49 -9.61
N LEU A 114 6.33 5.33 -9.44
CA LEU A 114 6.18 6.79 -9.48
C LEU A 114 5.56 7.29 -10.79
N GLU A 115 6.04 6.80 -11.94
CA GLU A 115 5.52 7.19 -13.26
C GLU A 115 4.02 6.87 -13.40
N VAL A 116 3.60 5.71 -12.91
CA VAL A 116 2.19 5.29 -12.95
C VAL A 116 1.34 6.15 -12.03
N LEU A 117 1.83 6.46 -10.83
CA LEU A 117 1.15 7.35 -9.89
C LEU A 117 1.00 8.75 -10.49
N GLN A 118 2.07 9.32 -11.06
CA GLN A 118 2.06 10.62 -11.74
C GLN A 118 1.01 10.66 -12.84
N TRP A 119 1.01 9.66 -13.73
CA TRP A 119 0.04 9.58 -14.81
C TRP A 119 -1.40 9.44 -14.28
N ALA A 120 -1.65 8.54 -13.32
CA ALA A 120 -2.98 8.35 -12.74
C ALA A 120 -3.53 9.64 -12.13
N ARG A 121 -2.66 10.42 -11.45
CA ARG A 121 -3.02 11.70 -10.86
C ARG A 121 -3.31 12.78 -11.90
N GLN A 122 -2.53 12.86 -12.97
CA GLN A 122 -2.78 13.78 -14.09
C GLN A 122 -4.14 13.50 -14.76
N GLN A 123 -4.55 12.24 -14.80
CA GLN A 123 -5.84 11.83 -15.36
C GLN A 123 -7.02 11.95 -14.37
N GLY A 124 -6.80 12.52 -13.18
CA GLY A 124 -7.85 12.76 -12.19
C GLY A 124 -8.24 11.54 -11.35
N CYS A 125 -7.43 10.48 -11.31
CA CYS A 125 -7.66 9.36 -10.39
C CYS A 125 -7.60 9.85 -8.93
N PRO A 126 -8.61 9.59 -8.08
CA PRO A 126 -8.60 10.06 -6.70
C PRO A 126 -7.44 9.45 -5.90
N TRP A 127 -7.08 10.10 -4.80
CA TRP A 127 -6.11 9.60 -3.81
C TRP A 127 -6.54 10.00 -2.41
N ASP A 128 -6.03 9.30 -1.41
CA ASP A 128 -6.32 9.50 0.01
C ASP A 128 -5.06 9.20 0.85
N ALA A 129 -5.22 9.18 2.18
CA ALA A 129 -4.11 8.97 3.10
C ALA A 129 -3.45 7.59 2.94
N ASP A 130 -4.15 6.62 2.35
CA ASP A 130 -3.60 5.30 2.09
C ASP A 130 -2.53 5.36 1.03
N THR A 131 -2.57 6.34 0.10
CA THR A 131 -1.49 6.52 -0.88
C THR A 131 -0.14 6.77 -0.21
N CYS A 132 -0.11 7.63 0.80
CA CYS A 132 1.11 7.88 1.59
C CYS A 132 1.46 6.70 2.50
N SER A 133 0.45 6.11 3.15
CA SER A 133 0.66 5.03 4.14
C SER A 133 1.17 3.74 3.48
N GLU A 134 0.69 3.42 2.28
CA GLU A 134 1.15 2.27 1.48
C GLU A 134 2.56 2.49 0.91
N ALA A 135 2.89 3.70 0.44
CA ALA A 135 4.27 4.05 0.09
C ALA A 135 5.20 3.84 1.29
N ALA A 136 4.75 4.26 2.47
CA ALA A 136 5.52 4.15 3.69
C ALA A 136 5.70 2.70 4.16
N ALA A 137 4.62 1.90 4.12
CA ALA A 137 4.62 0.47 4.41
C ALA A 137 5.60 -0.32 3.55
N ALA A 138 5.75 0.08 2.28
CA ALA A 138 6.62 -0.57 1.30
C ALA A 138 8.02 0.09 1.19
N GLY A 139 8.33 1.08 2.03
CA GLY A 139 9.65 1.73 2.06
C GLY A 139 9.94 2.62 0.85
N ARG A 140 8.91 3.09 0.13
CA ARG A 140 9.01 3.85 -1.12
C ARG A 140 9.17 5.35 -0.86
N LEU A 141 10.33 5.75 -0.33
CA LEU A 141 10.59 7.14 0.06
C LEU A 141 10.37 8.15 -1.07
N GLU A 142 10.88 7.88 -2.27
CA GLU A 142 10.74 8.78 -3.43
C GLU A 142 9.28 9.04 -3.80
N VAL A 143 8.47 7.97 -3.80
CA VAL A 143 7.03 8.06 -4.07
C VAL A 143 6.32 8.86 -2.98
N LEU A 144 6.65 8.60 -1.71
CA LEU A 144 6.06 9.34 -0.59
C LEU A 144 6.39 10.83 -0.64
N GLN A 145 7.66 11.16 -0.95
CA GLN A 145 8.13 12.54 -1.14
C GLN A 145 7.33 13.24 -2.24
N TRP A 146 7.23 12.61 -3.41
CA TRP A 146 6.49 13.16 -4.53
C TRP A 146 5.00 13.35 -4.18
N ALA A 147 4.36 12.33 -3.60
CA ALA A 147 2.94 12.39 -3.22
C ALA A 147 2.69 13.55 -2.24
N ARG A 148 3.56 13.71 -1.24
CA ARG A 148 3.43 14.79 -0.24
C ARG A 148 3.60 16.17 -0.86
N GLN A 149 4.60 16.36 -1.73
CA GLN A 149 4.83 17.62 -2.44
C GLN A 149 3.63 18.04 -3.30
N HIS A 150 2.86 17.08 -3.80
CA HIS A 150 1.69 17.31 -4.64
C HIS A 150 0.37 17.31 -3.85
N GLY A 151 0.45 17.40 -2.52
CA GLY A 151 -0.73 17.60 -1.67
C GLY A 151 -1.52 16.32 -1.36
N ALA A 152 -0.94 15.13 -1.53
CA ALA A 152 -1.56 13.91 -1.04
C ALA A 152 -1.77 14.02 0.48
N PRO A 153 -2.97 13.69 0.99
CA PRO A 153 -3.22 13.67 2.41
C PRO A 153 -2.40 12.57 3.09
N TRP A 154 -2.13 12.75 4.38
CA TRP A 154 -1.45 11.77 5.21
C TRP A 154 -1.93 11.88 6.66
N ASN A 155 -1.68 10.86 7.47
CA ASN A 155 -1.99 10.82 8.90
C ASN A 155 -0.94 9.95 9.64
N ALA A 156 -1.12 9.70 10.94
CA ALA A 156 -0.19 8.88 11.73
C ALA A 156 0.09 7.47 11.17
N LEU A 157 -0.77 6.95 10.30
CA LEU A 157 -0.55 5.64 9.67
C LEU A 157 0.74 5.64 8.86
N VAL A 158 1.17 6.75 8.27
CA VAL A 158 2.46 6.82 7.55
C VAL A 158 3.62 6.43 8.45
N CYS A 159 3.73 7.04 9.63
CA CYS A 159 4.75 6.71 10.62
C CYS A 159 4.59 5.28 11.15
N MET A 160 3.37 4.88 11.48
CA MET A 160 3.08 3.53 11.99
C MET A 160 3.49 2.44 10.98
N MET A 161 3.12 2.59 9.72
CA MET A 161 3.42 1.62 8.66
C MET A 161 4.90 1.60 8.29
N ALA A 162 5.56 2.78 8.21
CA ALA A 162 7.01 2.84 8.04
C ALA A 162 7.75 2.14 9.18
N ALA A 163 7.28 2.33 10.42
CA ALA A 163 7.86 1.70 11.59
C ALA A 163 7.67 0.18 11.59
N GLY A 164 6.45 -0.29 11.28
CA GLY A 164 6.10 -1.70 11.16
C GLY A 164 6.79 -2.45 10.02
N GLY A 165 7.18 -1.76 8.95
CA GLY A 165 8.02 -2.29 7.87
C GLY A 165 9.53 -2.09 8.09
N GLY A 166 9.93 -1.45 9.19
CA GLY A 166 11.35 -1.23 9.51
C GLY A 166 12.03 -0.19 8.63
N HIS A 167 11.26 0.63 7.92
CA HIS A 167 11.74 1.62 6.97
C HIS A 167 12.15 2.92 7.68
N LEU A 168 13.24 2.85 8.45
CA LEU A 168 13.71 3.95 9.28
C LEU A 168 14.00 5.26 8.50
N SER A 169 14.48 5.16 7.26
CA SER A 169 14.70 6.33 6.39
C SER A 169 13.39 7.06 6.05
N VAL A 170 12.33 6.29 5.76
CA VAL A 170 10.99 6.82 5.51
C VAL A 170 10.42 7.44 6.78
N LEU A 171 10.54 6.75 7.92
CA LEU A 171 10.04 7.23 9.20
C LEU A 171 10.70 8.56 9.63
N ARG A 172 12.03 8.66 9.49
CA ARG A 172 12.79 9.89 9.75
C ARG A 172 12.28 11.03 8.88
N TRP A 173 12.24 10.80 7.57
CA TRP A 173 11.78 11.82 6.63
C TRP A 173 10.33 12.26 6.93
N ALA A 174 9.43 11.32 7.21
CA ALA A 174 8.05 11.65 7.55
C ALA A 174 7.97 12.51 8.82
N ARG A 175 8.77 12.18 9.85
CA ARG A 175 8.83 12.95 11.10
C ARG A 175 9.37 14.36 10.88
N ASP A 176 10.47 14.49 10.15
CA ASP A 176 11.12 15.77 9.82
C ASP A 176 10.19 16.69 9.00
N ASN A 177 9.24 16.11 8.27
CA ASN A 177 8.23 16.82 7.48
C ASN A 177 6.89 16.99 8.21
N GLY A 178 6.86 16.77 9.53
CA GLY A 178 5.71 17.08 10.38
C GLY A 178 4.63 16.00 10.43
N CYS A 179 4.90 14.78 9.97
CA CYS A 179 4.00 13.65 10.22
C CYS A 179 4.01 13.30 11.71
N HIS A 180 2.83 13.23 12.32
CA HIS A 180 2.70 12.86 13.73
C HIS A 180 2.83 11.34 13.89
N TRP A 181 3.38 10.89 15.01
CA TRP A 181 3.35 9.49 15.43
C TRP A 181 2.50 9.33 16.68
N THR A 182 2.14 8.10 17.00
CA THR A 182 1.41 7.73 18.23
C THR A 182 2.08 6.53 18.89
N GLU A 183 1.56 6.06 20.01
CA GLU A 183 2.04 4.86 20.69
C GLU A 183 1.97 3.60 19.82
N LEU A 184 1.07 3.62 18.82
CA LEU A 184 0.95 2.58 17.81
C LEU A 184 2.19 2.48 16.93
N THR A 185 2.96 3.56 16.76
CA THR A 185 4.21 3.56 15.98
C THR A 185 5.29 2.69 16.65
N CYS A 186 5.47 2.81 17.97
CA CYS A 186 6.36 1.92 18.73
C CYS A 186 5.84 0.46 18.69
N THR A 187 4.54 0.28 18.86
CA THR A 187 3.91 -1.05 18.83
C THR A 187 4.14 -1.74 17.49
N ALA A 188 3.97 -1.01 16.38
CA ALA A 188 4.21 -1.53 15.03
C ALA A 188 5.68 -1.91 14.82
N ALA A 189 6.64 -1.07 15.22
CA ALA A 189 8.07 -1.41 15.13
C ALA A 189 8.41 -2.69 15.91
N ALA A 190 7.82 -2.85 17.11
CA ALA A 190 8.02 -4.04 17.93
C ALA A 190 7.37 -5.28 17.29
N ALA A 191 6.14 -5.16 16.79
CA ALA A 191 5.43 -6.25 16.11
C ALA A 191 6.15 -6.72 14.84
N GLY A 192 6.77 -5.80 14.09
CA GLY A 192 7.61 -6.12 12.93
C GLY A 192 9.02 -6.64 13.30
N GLY A 193 9.38 -6.69 14.59
CA GLY A 193 10.71 -7.12 15.03
C GLY A 193 11.84 -6.14 14.68
N HIS A 194 11.52 -4.88 14.39
CA HIS A 194 12.47 -3.88 13.90
C HIS A 194 13.15 -3.12 15.06
N LEU A 195 14.06 -3.81 15.76
CA LEU A 195 14.73 -3.30 16.96
C LEU A 195 15.42 -1.93 16.75
N GLN A 196 16.09 -1.72 15.61
CA GLN A 196 16.77 -0.44 15.34
C GLN A 196 15.79 0.72 15.20
N THR A 197 14.67 0.48 14.53
CA THR A 197 13.58 1.45 14.41
C THR A 197 12.95 1.75 15.76
N LEU A 198 12.72 0.73 16.58
CA LEU A 198 12.20 0.90 17.94
C LEU A 198 13.16 1.70 18.83
N LYS A 199 14.47 1.40 18.81
CA LYS A 199 15.48 2.17 19.56
C LYS A 199 15.45 3.65 19.16
N TRP A 200 15.47 3.92 17.85
CA TRP A 200 15.40 5.28 17.35
C TRP A 200 14.10 6.00 17.78
N LEU A 201 12.94 5.33 17.72
CA LEU A 201 11.68 5.87 18.20
C LEU A 201 11.73 6.24 19.70
N ARG A 202 12.35 5.40 20.53
CA ARG A 202 12.53 5.66 21.97
C ARG A 202 13.45 6.84 22.23
N GLU A 203 14.58 6.90 21.55
CA GLU A 203 15.55 8.01 21.64
C GLU A 203 14.95 9.35 21.20
N ASN A 204 13.94 9.33 20.33
CA ASN A 204 13.28 10.53 19.80
C ASN A 204 11.92 10.82 20.47
N GLY A 205 11.63 10.19 21.62
CA GLY A 205 10.47 10.51 22.44
C GLY A 205 9.13 10.04 21.88
N CYS A 206 9.10 9.00 21.04
CA CYS A 206 7.84 8.38 20.64
C CYS A 206 7.16 7.73 21.86
N PRO A 207 5.87 8.02 22.11
CA PRO A 207 5.14 7.38 23.19
C PRO A 207 5.10 5.85 22.98
N TRP A 208 5.06 5.11 24.08
CA TRP A 208 5.07 3.64 24.10
C TRP A 208 4.01 3.04 25.03
N ASP A 209 3.26 3.91 25.72
CA ASP A 209 2.13 3.58 26.56
C ASP A 209 1.02 4.63 26.31
N ARG A 210 -0.21 4.29 26.72
CA ARG A 210 -1.38 5.16 26.58
C ARG A 210 -1.42 6.29 27.61
N ARG A 211 -0.29 6.63 28.27
CA ARG A 211 -0.28 7.68 29.27
C ARG A 211 -0.55 9.00 28.55
N VAL A 212 -1.77 9.52 28.76
CA VAL A 212 -2.08 10.94 28.54
C VAL A 212 -0.93 11.76 29.13
N PRO A 213 -0.43 12.80 28.43
CA PRO A 213 0.64 13.61 28.95
C PRO A 213 0.19 14.15 30.31
N PHE A 214 0.80 13.65 31.38
CA PHE A 214 0.76 14.35 32.65
C PHE A 214 1.41 15.70 32.37
N LEU A 215 0.71 16.77 32.72
CA LEU A 215 1.24 18.12 32.77
C LEU A 215 2.47 18.08 33.70
N ASP A 216 3.67 17.94 33.12
CA ASP A 216 4.90 18.01 33.88
C ASP A 216 5.19 19.48 34.19
N GLU A 217 5.07 19.79 35.48
CA GLU A 217 5.83 20.78 36.23
C GLU A 217 5.95 22.22 35.69
N GLN A 218 4.91 23.03 35.95
CA GLN A 218 5.12 24.42 36.40
C GLN A 218 5.02 24.54 37.93
N ALA A 219 5.69 23.64 38.67
CA ALA A 219 5.77 23.69 40.13
C ALA A 219 7.23 23.89 40.60
N SER A 220 7.99 24.73 39.89
CA SER A 220 9.33 25.15 40.34
C SER A 220 9.58 26.63 40.05
N THR A 221 8.69 27.51 40.49
CA THR A 221 9.06 28.90 40.76
C THR A 221 8.10 29.52 41.79
N ILE A 222 8.67 30.19 42.80
CA ILE A 222 8.02 31.05 43.82
C ILE A 222 7.36 30.21 44.94
N LEU A 223 7.96 30.05 46.14
CA LEU A 223 7.99 31.06 47.20
C LEU A 223 9.20 30.84 48.13
N SER A 224 10.24 31.67 48.00
CA SER A 224 11.15 31.97 49.10
C SER A 224 10.68 33.28 49.74
N PHE A 225 9.98 33.21 50.87
CA PHE A 225 9.72 34.38 51.71
C PHE A 225 10.61 34.31 52.96
N PRO A 226 11.32 35.38 53.32
CA PRO A 226 12.12 35.42 54.53
C PRO A 226 11.23 35.58 55.78
N THR A 227 11.56 34.83 56.82
CA THR A 227 11.04 34.96 58.19
C THR A 227 11.33 36.33 58.79
N LEU A 228 10.30 37.12 59.09
CA LEU A 228 10.39 38.30 59.96
C LEU A 228 10.49 37.86 61.44
N PRO A 229 11.35 38.49 62.27
CA PRO A 229 11.36 38.24 63.70
C PRO A 229 10.24 39.01 64.42
N ARG A 230 9.63 38.36 65.43
CA ARG A 230 8.66 38.96 66.36
C ARG A 230 9.35 39.49 67.63
N LEU A 231 8.72 40.51 68.21
CA LEU A 231 8.81 41.09 69.58
C LEU A 231 9.83 42.24 69.75
N ARG A 232 9.51 43.33 70.46
CA ARG A 232 8.79 43.44 71.74
C ARG A 232 7.89 44.66 71.89
N VAL A 233 6.91 44.46 72.76
CA VAL A 233 6.09 45.44 73.48
C VAL A 233 6.95 46.18 74.51
N GLY A 234 6.76 47.49 74.61
CA GLY A 234 7.33 48.41 75.60
C GLY A 234 6.84 49.82 75.32
#